data_AF-A0A183DWN8-F1
#
_entry.id   AF-A0A183DWN8-F1
#
_cell.length_a   1.000
_cell.length_b   1.000
_cell.length_c   1.000
_cell.angle_alpha   90.00
_cell.angle_beta   90.00
_cell.angle_gamma   90.00
#
_symmetry.space_group_name_H-M   'P 1'
#
loop_
_entity.id
_entity.type
_entity.pdbx_description
1 polymer ?
#
loop_
_entity_poly.entity_id
_entity_poly.type
_entity_poly.pdbx_seq_one_letter_code
_entity_poly.pdbx_strand_id
1 'polypeptide(L)'
;MSSFEEVSCFGKDDESDTGDHWIVVCSSDEWMRRDAVKLKHEDTGKYLSTSGEQYGRPISGQFEVVALSTTRNAALWKTAEGIFMVRSDPPK
;
A
#
# COMPACT_ATOMS: atom_id res chain seq x y z
N MET A 1 4.06 17.26 14.96
CA MET A 1 4.50 17.27 13.55
C MET A 1 4.07 15.95 12.94
N SER A 2 3.20 15.92 11.94
CA SER A 2 3.02 14.70 11.14
C SER A 2 3.92 14.81 9.92
N SER A 3 5.17 14.36 10.04
CA SER A 3 6.06 14.18 8.90
C SER A 3 5.57 13.00 8.07
N PHE A 4 5.65 13.15 6.75
CA PHE A 4 5.56 12.02 5.84
C PHE A 4 6.76 11.09 6.10
N GLU A 5 6.50 9.79 6.17
CA GLU A 5 7.55 8.76 6.21
C GLU A 5 7.80 8.22 4.81
N GLU A 6 9.07 7.91 4.54
CA GLU A 6 9.50 7.29 3.29
C GLU A 6 8.85 5.91 3.11
N VAL A 7 8.53 5.59 1.86
CA VAL A 7 8.14 4.24 1.43
C VAL A 7 9.07 3.85 0.28
N SER A 8 9.64 2.66 0.35
CA SER A 8 10.61 2.18 -0.64
C SER A 8 10.32 0.73 -1.02
N CYS A 9 11.03 0.25 -2.05
CA CYS A 9 11.13 -1.17 -2.33
C CYS A 9 12.49 -1.63 -1.81
N PHE A 10 12.51 -2.53 -0.83
CA PHE A 10 13.71 -3.00 -0.15
C PHE A 10 13.87 -4.52 -0.32
N GLY A 11 15.12 -4.99 -0.27
CA GLY A 11 15.43 -6.42 -0.27
C GLY A 11 15.36 -7.12 -1.62
N LYS A 12 15.35 -8.46 -1.55
CA LYS A 12 15.25 -9.45 -2.62
C LYS A 12 14.34 -10.59 -2.16
N ASP A 13 14.15 -11.61 -3.00
CA ASP A 13 13.29 -12.77 -2.70
C ASP A 13 13.58 -13.46 -1.37
N ASP A 14 14.83 -13.41 -0.88
CA ASP A 14 15.29 -13.99 0.38
C ASP A 14 15.62 -12.97 1.48
N GLU A 15 15.40 -11.68 1.22
CA GLU A 15 15.69 -10.57 2.13
C GLU A 15 14.38 -9.81 2.43
N SER A 16 13.55 -10.36 3.33
CA SER A 16 12.32 -9.73 3.79
C SER A 16 12.19 -9.76 5.31
N ASP A 17 11.66 -8.68 5.90
CA ASP A 17 11.43 -8.54 7.34
C ASP A 17 10.08 -7.87 7.66
N THR A 18 9.86 -7.49 8.92
CA THR A 18 8.58 -6.89 9.36
C THR A 18 8.29 -5.53 8.72
N GLY A 19 9.31 -4.85 8.19
CA GLY A 19 9.17 -3.61 7.43
C GLY A 19 8.46 -3.77 6.09
N ASP A 20 8.29 -5.01 5.63
CA ASP A 20 7.54 -5.33 4.40
C ASP A 20 6.06 -5.63 4.66
N HIS A 21 5.65 -5.68 5.94
CA HIS A 21 4.29 -6.09 6.31
C HIS A 21 3.29 -4.93 6.23
N TRP A 22 2.25 -5.13 5.42
CA TRP A 22 1.12 -4.20 5.27
C TRP A 22 -0.22 -4.87 5.56
N ILE A 23 -0.96 -4.30 6.51
CA ILE A 23 -2.31 -4.72 6.86
C ILE A 23 -3.29 -4.11 5.86
N VAL A 24 -4.07 -4.97 5.19
CA VAL A 24 -5.17 -4.54 4.32
C VAL A 24 -6.36 -4.13 5.18
N VAL A 25 -6.75 -2.87 5.10
CA VAL A 25 -7.93 -2.31 5.77
C VAL A 25 -9.02 -2.09 4.73
N CYS A 26 -10.07 -2.91 4.78
CA CYS A 26 -11.21 -2.84 3.89
C CYS A 26 -12.52 -2.91 4.70
N SER A 27 -13.65 -2.61 4.07
CA SER A 27 -14.96 -2.55 4.75
C SER A 27 -15.60 -3.91 4.99
N SER A 28 -15.11 -4.95 4.33
CA SER A 28 -15.59 -6.33 4.40
C SER A 28 -14.54 -7.25 5.01
N ASP A 29 -14.93 -8.49 5.29
CA ASP A 29 -14.00 -9.51 5.80
C ASP A 29 -12.94 -9.93 4.77
N GLU A 30 -13.22 -9.70 3.49
CA GLU A 30 -12.32 -10.01 2.38
C GLU A 30 -12.08 -8.79 1.51
N TRP A 31 -10.89 -8.69 0.91
CA TRP A 31 -10.58 -7.65 -0.08
C TRP A 31 -11.27 -7.96 -1.41
N MET A 32 -12.38 -7.29 -1.64
CA MET A 32 -13.14 -7.38 -2.88
C MET A 32 -12.50 -6.55 -4.00
N ARG A 33 -12.59 -7.06 -5.23
CA ARG A 33 -12.03 -6.36 -6.40
C ARG A 33 -12.74 -5.02 -6.60
N ARG A 34 -11.97 -3.99 -7.00
CA ARG A 34 -12.42 -2.61 -7.23
C ARG A 34 -12.89 -1.85 -6.00
N ASP A 35 -13.09 -2.52 -4.87
CA ASP A 35 -13.40 -1.86 -3.61
C ASP A 35 -12.18 -1.11 -3.09
N ALA A 36 -12.47 0.03 -2.45
CA ALA A 36 -11.44 0.86 -1.90
C ALA A 36 -10.87 0.22 -0.63
N VAL A 37 -9.54 0.18 -0.55
CA VAL A 37 -8.79 -0.32 0.60
C VAL A 37 -7.78 0.71 1.05
N LYS A 38 -7.27 0.52 2.26
CA LYS A 38 -6.06 1.19 2.74
C LYS A 38 -5.03 0.13 3.09
N LEU A 39 -3.77 0.50 2.97
CA LEU A 39 -2.66 -0.34 3.39
C LEU A 39 -2.03 0.35 4.60
N LYS A 40 -2.05 -0.32 5.75
CA LYS A 40 -1.46 0.18 7.00
C LYS A 40 -0.19 -0.60 7.30
N HIS A 41 0.94 0.09 7.37
CA HIS A 41 2.21 -0.51 7.74
C HIS A 41 2.12 -1.06 9.17
N GLU A 42 2.52 -2.32 9.37
CA GLU A 42 2.33 -3.02 10.65
C GLU A 42 3.14 -2.35 11.76
N ASP A 43 4.43 -2.10 11.53
CA ASP A 43 5.37 -1.60 12.56
C ASP A 43 5.13 -0.13 12.93
N THR A 44 4.84 0.73 11.95
CA THR A 44 4.69 2.19 12.19
C THR A 44 3.24 2.61 12.38
N GLY A 45 2.29 1.76 12.02
CA GLY A 45 0.85 2.04 12.06
C GLY A 45 0.38 3.14 11.09
N LYS A 46 1.24 3.57 10.16
CA LYS A 46 0.93 4.61 9.16
C LYS A 46 0.34 4.02 7.89
N TYR A 47 -0.37 4.84 7.13
CA TYR A 47 -1.08 4.42 5.91
C TYR A 47 -0.32 4.82 4.66
N LEU A 48 -0.24 3.92 3.69
CA LEU A 48 0.29 4.18 2.35
C LEU A 48 -0.59 5.23 1.65
N SER A 49 0.03 6.29 1.16
CA SER A 49 -0.65 7.41 0.51
C SER A 49 0.25 8.05 -0.54
N THR A 50 -0.32 8.90 -1.37
CA THR A 50 0.45 9.91 -2.10
C THR A 50 0.53 11.20 -1.27
N SER A 51 1.64 11.95 -1.39
CA SER A 51 1.77 13.25 -0.72
C SER A 51 1.02 14.37 -1.47
N GLY A 52 0.83 14.19 -2.77
CA GLY A 52 0.28 15.19 -3.71
C GLY A 52 1.37 15.87 -4.55
N GLU A 53 2.63 15.76 -4.14
CA GLU A 53 3.77 16.30 -4.87
C GLU A 53 4.18 15.36 -6.01
N GLN A 54 4.71 15.94 -7.09
CA GLN A 54 5.27 15.21 -8.22
C GLN A 54 6.75 15.51 -8.37
N TYR A 55 7.51 14.49 -8.77
CA TYR A 55 8.91 14.66 -9.10
C TYR A 55 9.11 15.34 -10.45
N GLY A 56 10.25 16.03 -10.56
CA GLY A 56 10.78 16.54 -11.82
C GLY A 56 11.69 15.51 -12.51
N ARG A 57 12.68 15.98 -13.29
CA ARG A 57 13.66 15.07 -13.91
C ARG A 57 14.46 14.30 -12.84
N PRO A 58 14.79 13.02 -13.07
CA PRO A 58 14.57 12.22 -14.29
C PRO A 58 13.20 11.52 -14.39
N ILE A 59 12.37 11.55 -13.35
CA ILE A 59 11.11 10.80 -13.22
C ILE A 59 9.88 11.73 -13.25
N SER A 60 9.89 12.65 -14.22
CA SER A 60 8.94 13.76 -14.27
C SER A 60 7.49 13.28 -14.29
N GLY A 61 6.67 13.83 -13.41
CA GLY A 61 5.22 13.55 -13.34
C GLY A 61 4.85 12.35 -12.47
N GLN A 62 5.82 11.60 -11.93
CA GLN A 62 5.54 10.58 -10.93
C GLN A 62 5.20 11.24 -9.59
N PHE A 63 4.14 10.77 -8.94
CA PHE A 63 3.76 11.23 -7.61
C PHE A 63 4.64 10.60 -6.53
N GLU A 64 4.97 11.39 -5.51
CA GLU A 64 5.62 10.90 -4.31
C GLU A 64 4.66 10.02 -3.49
N VAL A 65 5.14 8.84 -3.13
CA VAL A 65 4.45 7.86 -2.28
C VAL A 65 5.05 7.93 -0.88
N VAL A 66 4.20 8.02 0.14
CA VAL A 66 4.57 8.23 1.54
C VAL A 66 3.70 7.43 2.49
N ALA A 67 4.15 7.30 3.73
CA ALA A 67 3.35 6.80 4.84
C ALA A 67 2.92 7.96 5.77
N LEU A 68 1.64 7.98 6.16
CA LEU A 68 1.08 9.03 7.01
C LEU A 68 0.14 8.53 8.11
N SER A 69 0.15 9.19 9.27
CA SER A 69 -0.59 8.74 10.47
C SER A 69 -2.11 8.97 10.38
N THR A 70 -2.56 9.90 9.53
CA THR A 70 -3.97 10.31 9.47
C THR A 70 -4.61 9.81 8.20
N THR A 71 -5.71 9.07 8.28
CA THR A 71 -6.38 8.60 7.08
C THR A 71 -6.96 9.76 6.25
N ARG A 72 -6.59 9.83 4.97
CA ARG A 72 -7.08 10.79 3.97
C ARG A 72 -7.58 10.05 2.73
N ASN A 73 -8.33 10.71 1.86
CA ASN A 73 -8.74 10.13 0.57
C ASN A 73 -7.54 9.71 -0.29
N ALA A 74 -6.38 10.37 -0.15
CA ALA A 74 -5.14 10.01 -0.84
C ALA A 74 -4.55 8.65 -0.40
N ALA A 75 -5.02 8.09 0.72
CA ALA A 75 -4.63 6.77 1.20
C ALA A 75 -5.62 5.65 0.77
N LEU A 76 -6.65 6.00 -0.01
CA LEU A 76 -7.57 5.01 -0.59
C LEU A 76 -7.01 4.50 -1.92
N TRP A 77 -6.78 3.21 -1.96
CA TRP A 77 -6.31 2.48 -3.13
C TRP A 77 -7.41 1.55 -3.63
N LYS A 78 -7.39 1.21 -4.90
CA LYS A 78 -8.28 0.21 -5.47
C LYS A 78 -7.51 -0.65 -6.45
N THR A 79 -7.87 -1.92 -6.53
CA THR A 79 -7.43 -2.74 -7.65
C THR A 79 -8.09 -2.22 -8.93
N ALA A 80 -7.33 -2.15 -10.01
CA ALA A 80 -7.81 -1.73 -11.33
C ALA A 80 -7.75 -2.92 -12.31
N GLU A 81 -6.54 -3.24 -12.77
CA GLU A 81 -6.24 -4.35 -13.68
C GLU A 81 -5.39 -5.41 -12.96
N GLY A 82 -5.57 -6.69 -13.29
CA GLY A 82 -4.82 -7.78 -12.69
C GLY A 82 -5.34 -9.18 -13.04
N ILE A 83 -4.49 -10.19 -12.83
CA ILE A 83 -4.85 -11.61 -12.95
C ILE A 83 -5.14 -12.13 -11.53
N PHE A 84 -6.37 -12.57 -11.29
CA PHE A 84 -6.80 -13.06 -9.99
C PHE A 84 -6.83 -14.58 -10.00
N MET A 85 -5.93 -15.20 -9.25
CA MET A 85 -5.87 -16.65 -9.13
C MET A 85 -7.08 -17.16 -8.33
N VAL A 86 -7.62 -18.31 -8.73
CA VAL A 86 -8.70 -18.98 -7.99
C VAL A 86 -8.10 -19.53 -6.69
N ARG A 87 -8.85 -19.43 -5.59
CA ARG A 87 -8.45 -20.08 -4.33
C ARG A 87 -8.29 -21.58 -4.60
N SER A 88 -7.14 -22.14 -4.24
CA SER A 88 -7.00 -23.59 -4.14
C SER A 88 -8.03 -24.10 -3.14
N ASP A 89 -8.79 -25.12 -3.52
CA ASP A 89 -9.68 -25.80 -2.57
C ASP A 89 -8.85 -26.21 -1.33
N PRO A 90 -9.38 -26.03 -0.11
CA PRO A 90 -8.69 -26.54 1.07
C PRO A 90 -8.45 -28.05 0.90
N PRO A 91 -7.30 -28.57 1.35
CA PRO A 91 -7.03 -29.99 1.26
C PRO A 91 -8.18 -30.78 1.92
N LYS A 92 -8.67 -31.81 1.23
CA LYS A 92 -9.71 -32.73 1.73
C LYS A 92 -9.26 -33.47 2.98
#